data_AF-A0A504KVN0-F1
#
_entry.id   AF-A0A504KVN0-F1
#
_cell.length_a   1.000
_cell.length_b   1.000
_cell.length_c   1.000
_cell.angle_alpha   90.00
_cell.angle_beta   90.00
_cell.angle_gamma   90.00
#
_symmetry.space_group_name_H-M   'P 1'
#
loop_
_entity.id
_entity.type
_entity.pdbx_description
1 polymer ?
#
loop_
_entity_poly.entity_id
_entity_poly.type
_entity_poly.pdbx_seq_one_letter_code
_entity_poly.pdbx_strand_id
1 'polypeptide(L)'
;DLVGVFGANLFSALGAANGVKQAGQTGTVKVVAFDAPTSIVDNINTGLVDVAIAQHPAEIGYYGVVSAYAHLTGNSIPVSIGTGFTIMDKSNIADPNISKYLYSE
;
A
#
# COMPACT_ATOMS: atom_id res chain seq x y z
N ASP A 1 3.28 -19.47 18.89
CA ASP A 1 2.96 -20.28 17.71
C ASP A 1 2.37 -19.44 16.58
N LEU A 2 1.81 -18.25 16.86
CA LEU A 2 1.47 -17.25 15.84
C LEU A 2 2.65 -17.01 14.89
N VAL A 3 2.40 -17.12 13.58
CA VAL A 3 3.42 -16.99 12.53
C VAL A 3 3.24 -15.79 11.62
N GLY A 4 2.09 -15.10 11.67
CA GLY A 4 1.90 -13.91 10.85
C GLY A 4 0.62 -13.12 11.14
N VAL A 5 0.54 -11.93 10.55
CA VAL A 5 -0.57 -11.00 10.65
C VAL A 5 -0.72 -10.20 9.35
N PHE A 6 -1.97 -9.97 8.93
CA PHE A 6 -2.30 -9.12 7.80
C PHE A 6 -3.03 -7.87 8.28
N GLY A 7 -2.42 -6.70 8.06
CA GLY A 7 -3.07 -5.41 8.31
C GLY A 7 -3.85 -4.95 7.09
N ALA A 8 -5.18 -5.02 7.15
CA ALA A 8 -6.07 -4.86 5.99
C ALA A 8 -6.30 -3.40 5.52
N ASN A 9 -5.70 -2.42 6.19
CA ASN A 9 -5.60 -1.04 5.75
C ASN A 9 -4.34 -0.41 6.39
N LEU A 10 -4.01 0.81 5.98
CA LEU A 10 -2.85 1.55 6.49
C LEU A 10 -2.70 1.50 8.01
N PHE A 11 -3.75 1.84 8.76
CA PHE A 11 -3.66 1.94 10.22
C PHE A 11 -3.60 0.58 10.91
N SER A 12 -4.32 -0.42 10.40
CA SER A 12 -4.23 -1.80 10.88
C SER A 12 -2.83 -2.38 10.61
N ALA A 13 -2.24 -2.10 9.46
CA ALA A 13 -0.88 -2.53 9.11
C ALA A 13 0.17 -1.90 10.03
N LEU A 14 0.13 -0.58 10.21
CA LEU A 14 1.04 0.12 11.12
C LEU A 14 0.88 -0.36 12.57
N GLY A 15 -0.37 -0.53 13.03
CA GLY A 15 -0.65 -1.05 14.38
C GLY A 15 -0.13 -2.47 14.59
N ALA A 16 -0.38 -3.37 13.64
CA ALA A 16 0.09 -4.76 13.70
C ALA A 16 1.63 -4.84 13.68
N ALA A 17 2.29 -4.13 12.76
CA ALA A 17 3.74 -4.07 12.67
C ALA A 17 4.36 -3.53 13.98
N ASN A 18 3.80 -2.44 14.53
CA ASN A 18 4.27 -1.89 15.79
C ASN A 18 4.08 -2.87 16.97
N GLY A 19 3.01 -3.64 16.98
CA GLY A 19 2.79 -4.72 17.97
C GLY A 19 3.85 -5.82 17.87
N VAL A 20 4.14 -6.29 16.65
CA VAL A 20 5.20 -7.30 16.39
C VAL A 20 6.57 -6.77 16.84
N LYS A 21 6.89 -5.52 16.52
CA LYS A 21 8.12 -4.86 16.94
C LYS A 21 8.24 -4.79 18.47
N GLN A 22 7.19 -4.34 19.16
CA GLN A 22 7.15 -4.21 20.62
C GLN A 22 7.26 -5.56 21.33
N ALA A 23 6.73 -6.63 20.72
CA ALA A 23 6.86 -7.99 21.23
C ALA A 23 8.26 -8.61 20.99
N GLY A 24 9.17 -7.90 20.32
CA GLY A 24 10.49 -8.42 19.95
C GLY A 24 10.42 -9.54 18.91
N GLN A 25 9.36 -9.59 18.10
CA GLN A 25 9.08 -10.67 17.14
C GLN A 25 9.33 -10.27 15.68
N THR A 26 10.03 -9.16 15.43
CA THR A 26 10.45 -8.73 14.09
C THR A 26 11.13 -9.87 13.33
N GLY A 27 10.68 -10.12 12.08
CA GLY A 27 11.20 -11.19 11.23
C GLY A 27 10.71 -12.60 11.58
N THR A 28 10.27 -12.84 12.83
CA THR A 28 9.68 -14.10 13.30
C THR A 28 8.19 -14.18 12.96
N VAL A 29 7.41 -13.17 13.36
CA VAL A 29 6.00 -13.03 12.97
C VAL A 29 5.96 -12.26 11.67
N LYS A 30 5.46 -12.90 10.61
CA LYS A 30 5.37 -12.33 9.27
C LYS A 30 4.30 -11.25 9.19
N VAL A 31 4.60 -10.13 8.53
CA VAL A 31 3.66 -9.02 8.41
C VAL A 31 3.42 -8.70 6.95
N VAL A 32 2.15 -8.79 6.54
CA VAL A 32 1.68 -8.23 5.27
C VAL A 32 0.92 -6.95 5.59
N ALA A 33 1.32 -5.86 4.95
CA ALA A 33 0.73 -4.54 5.11
C ALA A 33 -0.10 -4.18 3.88
N PHE A 34 -1.30 -3.66 4.09
CA PHE A 34 -2.01 -2.91 3.07
C PHE A 34 -1.62 -1.43 3.14
N ASP A 35 -1.68 -0.75 2.00
CA ASP A 35 -1.20 0.63 1.79
C ASP A 35 0.32 0.81 1.90
N ALA A 36 0.82 1.94 1.39
CA ALA A 36 2.25 2.20 1.26
C ALA A 36 2.63 3.62 1.71
N PRO A 37 2.50 3.96 3.01
CA PRO A 37 3.08 5.19 3.54
C PRO A 37 4.61 5.18 3.39
N THR A 38 5.24 6.34 3.42
CA THR A 38 6.72 6.48 3.31
C THR A 38 7.49 5.57 4.28
N SER A 39 6.98 5.40 5.50
CA SER A 39 7.53 4.50 6.54
C SER A 39 7.63 3.02 6.13
N ILE A 40 6.91 2.60 5.09
CA ILE A 40 6.93 1.20 4.63
C ILE A 40 8.30 0.78 4.11
N VAL A 41 9.09 1.72 3.58
CA VAL A 41 10.43 1.47 3.06
C VAL A 41 11.34 0.94 4.17
N ASP A 42 11.38 1.64 5.30
CA ASP A 42 12.19 1.22 6.45
C ASP A 42 11.67 -0.06 7.09
N ASN A 43 10.34 -0.21 7.19
CA ASN A 43 9.74 -1.42 7.74
C ASN A 43 10.07 -2.66 6.90
N ILE A 44 10.10 -2.54 5.57
CA ILE A 44 10.53 -3.62 4.67
C ILE A 44 12.04 -3.87 4.80
N ASN A 45 12.85 -2.81 4.81
CA ASN A 45 14.31 -2.94 4.89
C ASN A 45 14.77 -3.61 6.19
N THR A 46 14.14 -3.27 7.31
CA THR A 46 14.39 -3.85 8.63
C THR A 46 13.79 -5.25 8.80
N GLY A 47 12.96 -5.73 7.87
CA GLY A 47 12.28 -7.02 7.96
C GLY A 47 11.12 -7.04 8.96
N LEU A 48 10.63 -5.87 9.35
CA LEU A 48 9.41 -5.74 10.16
C LEU A 48 8.15 -6.00 9.34
N VAL A 49 8.17 -5.62 8.06
CA VAL A 49 7.14 -5.92 7.08
C VAL A 49 7.75 -6.77 5.97
N ASP A 50 7.12 -7.88 5.62
CA ASP A 50 7.60 -8.75 4.55
C ASP A 50 7.11 -8.27 3.18
N VAL A 51 5.85 -7.82 3.11
CA VAL A 51 5.20 -7.36 1.87
C VAL A 51 4.28 -6.18 2.18
N ALA A 52 4.28 -5.18 1.31
CA ALA A 52 3.26 -4.13 1.27
C ALA A 52 2.45 -4.16 -0.03
N ILE A 53 1.16 -3.89 0.08
CA ILE A 53 0.21 -3.84 -1.05
C ILE A 53 -0.20 -2.38 -1.24
N ALA A 54 0.46 -1.69 -2.16
CA ALA A 54 0.14 -0.31 -2.50
C ALA A 54 -1.07 -0.24 -3.44
N GLN A 55 -2.02 0.62 -3.12
CA GLN A 55 -3.05 1.05 -4.06
C GLN A 55 -2.52 2.20 -4.90
N HIS A 56 -3.29 2.64 -5.91
CA HIS A 56 -2.91 3.78 -6.74
C HIS A 56 -3.84 4.99 -6.47
N PRO A 57 -3.76 5.66 -5.30
CA PRO A 57 -4.69 6.75 -4.94
C PRO A 57 -4.64 7.93 -5.93
N ALA A 58 -3.47 8.23 -6.50
CA ALA A 58 -3.34 9.25 -7.54
C ALA A 58 -4.12 8.87 -8.83
N GLU A 59 -4.11 7.59 -9.21
CA GLU A 59 -4.87 7.08 -10.36
C GLU A 59 -6.37 7.13 -10.10
N ILE A 60 -6.80 6.76 -8.88
CA ILE A 60 -8.20 6.89 -8.44
C ILE A 60 -8.67 8.35 -8.56
N GLY A 61 -7.88 9.30 -8.03
CA GLY A 61 -8.20 10.73 -8.10
C GLY A 61 -8.23 11.25 -9.54
N TYR A 62 -7.27 10.86 -10.37
CA TYR A 62 -7.20 11.25 -11.78
C TYR A 62 -8.43 10.81 -12.56
N TYR A 63 -8.77 9.51 -12.52
CA TYR A 63 -9.96 9.01 -13.20
C TYR A 63 -11.25 9.59 -12.62
N GLY A 64 -11.28 9.89 -11.32
CA GLY A 64 -12.42 10.59 -10.70
C GLY A 64 -12.67 11.95 -11.34
N VAL A 65 -11.63 12.79 -11.48
CA VAL A 65 -11.74 14.13 -12.08
C VAL A 65 -12.07 14.03 -13.58
N VAL A 66 -11.40 13.16 -14.32
CA VAL A 66 -11.64 12.98 -15.76
C VAL A 66 -13.07 12.48 -16.02
N SER A 67 -13.55 11.52 -15.22
CA SER A 67 -14.92 11.00 -15.35
C SER A 67 -15.96 12.06 -15.02
N ALA A 68 -15.72 12.88 -13.99
CA ALA A 68 -16.61 14.00 -13.66
C ALA A 68 -16.70 15.00 -14.81
N TYR A 69 -15.56 15.39 -15.40
CA TYR A 69 -15.54 16.29 -16.56
C TYR A 69 -16.24 15.68 -17.79
N ALA A 70 -15.99 14.40 -18.08
CA ALA A 70 -16.64 13.69 -19.18
C ALA A 70 -18.17 13.72 -19.03
N HIS A 71 -18.69 13.42 -17.85
CA HIS A 71 -20.12 13.46 -17.56
C HIS A 71 -20.70 14.88 -17.73
N LEU A 72 -20.02 15.90 -17.19
CA LEU A 72 -20.45 17.30 -17.28
C LEU A 72 -20.42 17.85 -18.72
N THR A 73 -19.66 17.20 -19.62
CA THR A 73 -19.56 17.56 -21.04
C THR A 73 -20.39 16.65 -21.96
N GLY A 74 -21.31 15.86 -21.39
CA GLY A 74 -22.28 15.05 -22.14
C GLY A 74 -21.78 13.68 -22.59
N ASN A 75 -20.62 13.24 -22.12
CA ASN A 75 -20.08 11.91 -22.42
C ASN A 75 -20.55 10.88 -21.38
N SER A 76 -20.81 9.65 -21.83
CA SER A 76 -21.04 8.51 -20.92
C SER A 76 -19.74 8.08 -20.25
N ILE A 77 -19.83 7.61 -19.00
CA ILE A 77 -18.69 7.09 -18.25
C ILE A 77 -18.93 5.63 -17.81
N PRO A 78 -17.88 4.84 -17.59
CA PRO A 78 -18.02 3.55 -16.92
C PRO A 78 -18.58 3.71 -15.50
N VAL A 79 -19.43 2.77 -15.07
CA VAL A 79 -19.97 2.74 -13.70
C VAL A 79 -18.96 2.23 -12.67
N SER A 80 -17.85 1.65 -13.13
CA SER A 80 -16.75 1.16 -12.30
C SER A 80 -15.44 1.21 -13.08
N ILE A 81 -14.39 1.70 -12.44
CA ILE A 81 -13.02 1.72 -12.94
C ILE A 81 -12.15 1.09 -11.85
N GLY A 82 -11.56 -0.07 -12.14
CA GLY A 82 -10.64 -0.74 -11.23
C GLY A 82 -9.22 -0.20 -11.41
N THR A 83 -8.65 0.40 -10.36
CA THR A 83 -7.23 0.75 -10.34
C THR A 83 -6.38 -0.43 -9.89
N GLY A 84 -5.11 -0.42 -10.27
CA GLY A 84 -4.17 -1.49 -9.98
C GLY A 84 -3.65 -1.53 -8.54
N PHE A 85 -2.79 -2.52 -8.29
CA PHE A 85 -1.97 -2.62 -7.10
C PHE A 85 -0.50 -2.74 -7.49
N THR A 86 0.38 -2.25 -6.62
CA THR A 86 1.82 -2.49 -6.69
C THR A 86 2.25 -3.26 -5.44
N ILE A 87 2.78 -4.46 -5.65
CA ILE A 87 3.31 -5.29 -4.57
C ILE A 87 4.75 -4.90 -4.32
N MET A 88 5.06 -4.55 -3.07
CA MET A 88 6.37 -4.08 -2.66
C MET A 88 6.98 -5.05 -1.64
N ASP A 89 8.21 -5.44 -1.88
CA ASP A 89 9.01 -6.25 -0.96
C ASP A 89 10.48 -5.79 -0.97
N LYS A 90 11.31 -6.45 -0.18
CA LYS A 90 12.73 -6.07 -0.03
C LYS A 90 13.53 -6.12 -1.33
N SER A 91 13.11 -6.91 -2.31
CA SER A 91 13.81 -7.06 -3.59
C SER A 91 13.53 -5.89 -4.55
N ASN A 92 12.40 -5.21 -4.41
CA ASN A 92 11.93 -4.23 -5.39
C ASN A 92 11.65 -2.82 -4.82
N ILE A 93 11.61 -2.63 -3.49
CA ILE A 93 11.24 -1.35 -2.85
C ILE A 93 12.17 -0.18 -3.24
N ALA A 94 13.40 -0.48 -3.69
CA ALA A 94 14.37 0.52 -4.16
C ALA A 94 14.24 0.86 -5.65
N ASP A 95 13.45 0.12 -6.44
CA ASP A 95 13.25 0.38 -7.86
C ASP A 95 12.41 1.67 -8.02
N PRO A 96 12.89 2.70 -8.76
CA PRO A 96 12.12 3.91 -9.05
C PRO A 96 10.74 3.66 -9.69
N ASN A 97 10.59 2.54 -10.43
CA ASN A 97 9.32 2.15 -11.03
C ASN A 97 8.31 1.62 -10.02
N ILE A 98 8.76 1.19 -8.84
CA ILE A 98 7.95 0.71 -7.73
C ILE A 98 7.74 1.85 -6.72
N SER A 99 8.81 2.53 -6.32
CA SER A 99 8.77 3.56 -5.28
C SER A 99 7.94 4.79 -5.67
N LYS A 100 7.67 5.02 -6.96
CA LYS A 100 6.70 6.04 -7.42
C LYS A 100 5.26 5.82 -6.92
N TYR A 101 4.93 4.61 -6.44
CA TYR A 101 3.62 4.28 -5.87
C TYR A 101 3.57 4.43 -4.35
N LEU A 102 4.66 4.87 -3.70
CA LEU A 102 4.64 5.31 -2.32
C LEU A 102 3.73 6.54 -2.18
N TYR A 103 2.98 6.61 -1.09
CA TYR A 103 2.03 7.69 -0.87
C TYR A 103 2.78 8.97 -0.51
N SER A 104 2.30 10.10 -1.03
CA SER A 104 2.74 11.43 -0.58
C SER A 104 2.18 11.73 0.80
N GLU A 105 2.98 12.40 1.62
CA GLU A 105 2.54 13.03 2.88
C GLU A 105 1.70 14.29 2.59
#